data_AF-A0A430UIC9-F1
#
_entry.id   AF-A0A430UIC9-F1
#
_cell.length_a   1.000
_cell.length_b   1.000
_cell.length_c   1.000
_cell.angle_alpha   90.00
_cell.angle_beta   90.00
_cell.angle_gamma   90.00
#
_symmetry.space_group_name_H-M   'P 1'
#
loop_
_entity.id
_entity.type
_entity.pdbx_description
1 polymer ?
#
loop_
_entity_poly.entity_id
_entity_poly.type
_entity_poly.pdbx_seq_one_letter_code
_entity_poly.pdbx_strand_id
1 'polypeptide(L)'
;LKGDLVLWAVGVRGNPLPGLPADARGRVPTDPCLRLVGYPEVYVVGDLNGLGFPQLAPVALQQGRWAARNLLRALRGQDPLPFRYRDRGQLAVIGRNRAVAELWGLGVAGLPAWLLWAFVHLRELVGFRNRLLVFLDWAYTYLFREPGVRILPD
;
A
#
# COMPACT_ATOMS: atom_id res chain seq x y z
N LEU A 1 -6.89 29.97 6.63
CA LEU A 1 -5.48 29.75 7.08
C LEU A 1 -4.59 30.34 6.01
N LYS A 2 -3.80 31.38 6.32
CA LYS A 2 -2.70 31.83 5.46
C LYS A 2 -1.45 31.05 5.88
N GLY A 3 -0.68 30.56 4.92
CA GLY A 3 0.59 29.88 5.16
C GLY A 3 1.40 29.88 3.87
N ASP A 4 2.72 29.96 4.03
CA ASP A 4 3.65 30.08 2.89
C ASP A 4 3.86 28.73 2.18
N LEU A 5 3.54 27.61 2.86
CA LEU A 5 3.56 26.25 2.31
C LEU A 5 2.36 25.44 2.78
N VAL A 6 1.69 24.76 1.84
CA VAL A 6 0.61 23.81 2.11
C VAL A 6 0.98 22.45 1.57
N LEU A 7 1.04 21.44 2.46
CA LEU A 7 1.23 20.04 2.10
C LEU A 7 -0.10 19.29 2.21
N TRP A 8 -0.55 18.68 1.11
CA TRP A 8 -1.82 17.93 1.07
C TRP A 8 -1.56 16.45 0.84
N ALA A 9 -1.76 15.64 1.88
CA ALA A 9 -1.44 14.21 1.90
C ALA A 9 -2.66 13.31 2.17
N VAL A 10 -3.88 13.81 1.92
CA VAL A 10 -5.14 13.12 2.23
C VAL A 10 -6.07 13.08 1.01
N GLY A 11 -7.00 12.12 1.01
CA GLY A 11 -8.03 12.02 -0.01
C GLY A 11 -7.54 11.34 -1.29
N VAL A 12 -7.88 10.06 -1.43
CA VAL A 12 -7.63 9.28 -2.64
C VAL A 12 -8.95 9.07 -3.37
N ARG A 13 -8.93 9.28 -4.69
CA ARG A 13 -10.04 9.01 -5.60
C ARG A 13 -9.53 8.13 -6.74
N GLY A 14 -10.38 7.20 -7.19
CA GLY A 14 -10.09 6.45 -8.40
C GLY A 14 -10.12 7.36 -9.62
N ASN A 15 -9.19 7.16 -10.54
CA ASN A 15 -9.22 7.83 -11.83
C ASN A 15 -10.22 7.09 -12.74
N PRO A 16 -11.33 7.72 -13.18
CA PRO A 16 -12.29 7.06 -14.05
C PRO A 16 -11.63 6.66 -15.37
N LEU A 17 -11.79 5.40 -15.76
CA LEU A 17 -11.30 4.88 -17.03
C LEU A 17 -12.45 4.89 -18.04
N PRO A 18 -12.25 5.46 -19.24
CA PRO A 18 -13.28 5.45 -20.28
C PRO A 18 -13.76 4.02 -20.57
N GLY A 19 -15.08 3.83 -20.61
CA GLY A 19 -15.71 2.53 -20.86
C GLY A 19 -15.87 1.62 -19.64
N LEU A 20 -15.40 2.03 -18.46
CA LEU A 20 -15.63 1.29 -17.21
C LEU A 20 -16.64 2.02 -16.31
N PRO A 21 -17.55 1.28 -15.63
CA PRO A 21 -18.42 1.87 -14.63
C PRO A 21 -17.59 2.37 -13.44
N ALA A 22 -18.00 3.48 -12.84
CA ALA A 22 -17.36 4.04 -11.67
C ALA A 22 -18.39 4.48 -10.63
N ASP A 23 -18.09 4.26 -9.35
CA ASP A 23 -18.85 4.77 -8.22
C ASP A 23 -18.58 6.28 -8.00
N ALA A 24 -19.25 6.89 -7.01
CA ALA A 24 -19.07 8.30 -6.67
C ALA A 24 -17.64 8.69 -6.23
N ARG A 25 -16.78 7.70 -5.95
CA ARG A 25 -15.37 7.88 -5.60
C ARG A 25 -14.42 7.52 -6.74
N GLY A 26 -14.94 7.24 -7.94
CA GLY A 26 -14.18 6.88 -9.13
C GLY A 26 -13.69 5.43 -9.15
N ARG A 27 -14.25 4.54 -8.31
CA ARG A 27 -13.86 3.13 -8.21
C ARG A 27 -14.78 2.24 -9.02
N VAL A 28 -14.23 1.17 -9.58
CA VAL A 28 -14.95 0.24 -10.42
C VAL A 28 -15.67 -0.81 -9.56
N PRO A 29 -17.01 -0.95 -9.67
CA PRO A 29 -17.75 -2.00 -8.97
C PRO A 29 -17.30 -3.39 -9.42
N THR A 30 -17.01 -4.27 -8.46
CA THR A 30 -16.66 -5.67 -8.72
C THR A 30 -17.49 -6.63 -7.89
N ASP A 31 -17.54 -7.88 -8.32
CA ASP A 31 -18.05 -8.98 -7.52
C ASP A 31 -17.05 -9.35 -6.37
N PRO A 32 -17.45 -10.20 -5.41
CA PRO A 32 -16.57 -10.65 -4.34
C PRO A 32 -15.30 -11.39 -4.79
N CYS A 33 -15.22 -11.81 -6.05
CA CYS A 33 -14.07 -12.50 -6.65
C CYS A 33 -13.10 -11.54 -7.36
N LEU A 34 -13.30 -10.22 -7.21
CA LEU A 34 -12.52 -9.12 -7.83
C LEU A 34 -12.78 -8.94 -9.34
N ARG A 35 -13.88 -9.48 -9.86
CA ARG A 35 -14.22 -9.39 -11.29
C ARG A 35 -15.15 -8.23 -11.57
N LEU A 36 -14.99 -7.61 -12.73
CA LEU A 36 -15.92 -6.59 -13.20
C LEU A 36 -17.32 -7.20 -13.38
N VAL A 37 -18.34 -6.52 -12.85
CA VAL A 37 -19.73 -6.97 -13.00
C VAL A 37 -20.10 -6.95 -14.49
N GLY A 38 -20.55 -8.10 -15.01
CA GLY A 38 -20.88 -8.30 -16.42
C GLY A 38 -19.72 -8.76 -17.31
N TYR A 39 -18.47 -8.69 -16.83
CA TYR A 39 -17.26 -9.08 -17.57
C TYR A 39 -16.34 -9.95 -16.70
N PRO A 40 -16.65 -11.25 -16.54
CA PRO A 40 -15.93 -12.15 -15.63
C PRO A 40 -14.45 -12.39 -15.98
N GLU A 41 -14.03 -12.03 -17.18
CA GLU A 41 -12.65 -12.07 -17.68
C GLU A 41 -11.80 -10.88 -17.23
N VAL A 42 -12.44 -9.79 -16.76
CA VAL A 42 -11.78 -8.57 -16.32
C VAL A 42 -11.68 -8.53 -14.80
N TYR A 43 -10.48 -8.34 -14.28
CA TYR A 43 -10.22 -8.20 -12.84
C TYR A 43 -9.82 -6.76 -12.50
N VAL A 44 -10.36 -6.23 -11.40
CA VAL A 44 -9.98 -4.92 -10.88
C VAL A 44 -9.41 -5.06 -9.47
N VAL A 45 -8.21 -4.52 -9.27
CA VAL A 45 -7.44 -4.62 -8.03
C VAL A 45 -6.87 -3.27 -7.62
N GLY A 46 -6.41 -3.16 -6.38
CA GLY A 46 -5.85 -1.94 -5.81
C GLY A 46 -6.92 -0.87 -5.58
N ASP A 47 -6.50 0.38 -5.67
CA ASP A 47 -7.32 1.52 -5.23
C ASP A 47 -8.55 1.78 -6.12
N LEU A 48 -8.55 1.24 -7.34
CA LEU A 48 -9.71 1.27 -8.23
C LEU A 48 -10.79 0.25 -7.85
N ASN A 49 -10.53 -0.74 -7.00
CA ASN A 49 -11.51 -1.75 -6.65
C ASN A 49 -12.63 -1.21 -5.74
N GLY A 50 -13.88 -1.48 -6.10
CA GLY A 50 -15.07 -0.97 -5.43
C GLY A 50 -15.55 -1.73 -4.17
N LEU A 51 -14.92 -2.84 -3.75
CA LEU A 51 -15.40 -3.67 -2.62
C LEU A 51 -15.24 -3.06 -1.23
N GLY A 52 -14.75 -1.81 -1.14
CA GLY A 52 -14.66 -1.11 0.14
C GLY A 52 -13.48 -1.51 1.03
N PHE A 53 -12.48 -2.21 0.48
CA PHE A 53 -11.22 -2.43 1.20
C PHE A 53 -10.43 -1.12 1.37
N PRO A 54 -9.57 -1.03 2.40
CA PRO A 54 -8.63 0.08 2.54
C PRO A 54 -7.75 0.24 1.30
N GLN A 55 -7.53 1.48 0.88
CA GLN A 55 -6.65 1.84 -0.24
C GLN A 55 -5.20 1.84 0.24
N LEU A 56 -4.68 0.62 0.44
CA LEU A 56 -3.35 0.36 0.99
C LEU A 56 -2.57 -0.56 0.05
N ALA A 57 -1.27 -0.31 -0.10
CA ALA A 57 -0.37 -1.17 -0.87
C ALA A 57 -0.48 -2.69 -0.51
N PRO A 58 -0.50 -3.11 0.77
CA PRO A 58 -0.67 -4.53 1.10
C PRO A 58 -2.02 -5.13 0.66
N VAL A 59 -3.09 -4.32 0.61
CA VAL A 59 -4.39 -4.76 0.07
C VAL A 59 -4.26 -4.98 -1.44
N ALA A 60 -3.70 -4.01 -2.16
CA ALA A 60 -3.48 -4.10 -3.61
C ALA A 60 -2.63 -5.32 -4.00
N LEU A 61 -1.54 -5.58 -3.26
CA LEU A 61 -0.68 -6.74 -3.46
C LEU A 61 -1.41 -8.07 -3.23
N GLN A 62 -2.24 -8.15 -2.19
CA GLN A 62 -3.05 -9.35 -1.93
C GLN A 62 -4.11 -9.55 -3.00
N GLN A 63 -4.80 -8.49 -3.41
CA GLN A 63 -5.79 -8.53 -4.48
C GLN A 63 -5.16 -8.96 -5.81
N GLY A 64 -4.00 -8.43 -6.18
CA GLY A 64 -3.29 -8.84 -7.41
C GLY A 64 -2.94 -10.32 -7.43
N ARG A 65 -2.43 -10.86 -6.32
CA ARG A 65 -2.16 -12.31 -6.17
C ARG A 65 -3.46 -13.13 -6.24
N TRP A 66 -4.55 -12.62 -5.68
CA TRP A 66 -5.84 -13.31 -5.69
C TRP A 66 -6.47 -13.33 -7.07
N ALA A 67 -6.41 -12.22 -7.80
CA ALA A 67 -6.85 -12.11 -9.18
C ALA A 67 -6.07 -13.08 -10.08
N ALA A 68 -4.74 -13.16 -9.94
CA ALA A 68 -3.93 -14.14 -10.66
C ALA A 68 -4.36 -15.59 -10.35
N ARG A 69 -4.67 -15.90 -9.09
CA ARG A 69 -5.17 -17.22 -8.69
C ARG A 69 -6.53 -17.53 -9.34
N ASN A 70 -7.46 -16.58 -9.32
CA ASN A 70 -8.78 -16.76 -9.94
C ASN A 70 -8.71 -16.86 -11.46
N LEU A 71 -7.80 -16.11 -12.10
CA LEU A 71 -7.52 -16.25 -13.53
C LEU A 71 -7.05 -17.66 -13.87
N LEU A 72 -6.08 -18.21 -13.11
CA LEU A 72 -5.62 -19.59 -13.31
C LEU A 72 -6.71 -20.64 -13.07
N ARG A 73 -7.67 -20.36 -12.18
CA ARG A 73 -8.84 -21.23 -11.96
C ARG A 73 -9.80 -21.19 -13.13
N ALA A 74 -10.09 -20.00 -13.65
CA ALA A 74 -10.95 -19.81 -14.82
C ALA A 74 -10.38 -20.54 -16.05
N LEU A 75 -9.06 -20.46 -16.28
CA LEU A 75 -8.38 -21.19 -17.35
C LEU A 75 -8.49 -22.73 -17.22
N ARG A 76 -8.79 -23.23 -16.02
CA ARG A 76 -9.00 -24.66 -15.73
C ARG A 76 -10.49 -25.03 -15.62
N GLY A 77 -11.41 -24.12 -15.94
CA GLY A 77 -12.85 -24.33 -15.79
C GLY A 77 -13.30 -24.48 -14.33
N GLN A 78 -12.55 -23.93 -13.37
CA GLN A 78 -12.88 -23.99 -11.94
C GLN A 78 -13.58 -22.71 -11.48
N ASP A 79 -14.49 -22.85 -10.51
CA ASP A 79 -15.20 -21.72 -9.92
C ASP A 79 -14.25 -20.70 -9.27
N PRO A 80 -14.51 -19.39 -9.39
CA PRO A 80 -13.69 -18.36 -8.75
C PRO A 80 -13.87 -18.40 -7.23
N LEU A 81 -12.86 -17.92 -6.50
CA LEU A 81 -12.88 -17.83 -5.04
C LEU A 81 -13.07 -16.38 -4.58
N PRO A 82 -13.93 -16.12 -3.59
CA PRO A 82 -14.10 -14.78 -3.04
C PRO A 82 -12.80 -14.30 -2.38
N PHE A 83 -12.45 -13.04 -2.58
CA PHE A 83 -11.29 -12.41 -1.98
C PHE A 83 -11.51 -12.22 -0.48
N ARG A 84 -10.49 -12.57 0.30
CA ARG A 84 -10.43 -12.35 1.74
C ARG A 84 -9.13 -11.65 2.07
N TYR A 85 -9.21 -10.40 2.49
CA TYR A 85 -8.06 -9.65 2.96
C TYR A 85 -7.58 -10.23 4.29
N ARG A 86 -6.27 -10.52 4.37
CA ARG A 86 -5.62 -10.85 5.64
C ARG A 86 -4.81 -9.66 6.09
N ASP A 87 -5.32 -8.97 7.11
CA ASP A 87 -4.57 -7.90 7.76
C ASP A 87 -3.37 -8.47 8.50
N ARG A 88 -2.19 -7.91 8.21
CA ARG A 88 -0.93 -8.29 8.86
C ARG A 88 -0.50 -7.26 9.90
N GLY A 89 -1.28 -6.19 10.06
CA GLY A 89 -0.92 -5.05 10.88
C GLY A 89 -0.46 -3.85 10.07
N GLN A 90 -0.21 -2.76 10.78
CA GLN A 90 0.18 -1.47 10.22
C GLN A 90 1.41 -0.93 10.95
N LEU A 91 2.23 -0.18 10.23
CA LEU A 91 3.45 0.42 10.72
C LEU A 91 3.52 1.87 10.25
N ALA A 92 3.75 2.80 11.15
CA ALA A 92 3.90 4.21 10.84
C ALA A 92 5.11 4.81 11.56
N VAL A 93 6.00 5.47 10.83
CA VAL A 93 7.09 6.26 11.42
C VAL A 93 6.55 7.65 11.74
N ILE A 94 6.69 8.06 13.00
CA ILE A 94 6.20 9.35 13.52
C ILE A 94 7.33 10.35 13.82
N GLY A 95 8.58 9.90 13.71
CA GLY A 95 9.76 10.74 13.91
C GLY A 95 11.05 9.93 13.94
N ARG A 96 12.16 10.61 14.20
CA ARG A 96 13.49 9.98 14.28
C ARG A 96 13.50 8.93 15.40
N ASN A 97 13.78 7.67 15.03
CA ASN A 97 13.79 6.52 15.94
C ASN A 97 12.46 6.26 16.67
N ARG A 98 11.35 6.80 16.15
CA ARG A 98 10.01 6.64 16.72
C ARG A 98 9.05 6.16 15.65
N ALA A 99 8.58 4.94 15.81
CA ALA A 99 7.49 4.40 15.03
C ALA A 99 6.41 3.84 15.96
N VAL A 100 5.24 3.60 15.39
CA VAL A 100 4.16 2.83 15.99
C VAL A 100 3.88 1.66 15.07
N ALA A 101 3.76 0.49 15.66
CA ALA A 101 3.41 -0.75 15.00
C ALA A 101 2.16 -1.32 15.66
N GLU A 102 1.21 -1.76 14.88
CA GLU A 102 0.10 -2.57 15.35
C GLU A 102 0.14 -3.89 14.59
N LEU A 103 0.39 -5.00 15.30
CA LEU A 103 0.47 -6.34 14.72
C LEU A 103 -0.58 -7.23 15.38
N TRP A 104 -1.60 -7.64 14.63
CA TRP A 104 -2.67 -8.54 15.14
C TRP A 104 -3.30 -8.06 16.46
N GLY A 105 -3.47 -6.74 16.63
CA GLY A 105 -4.01 -6.12 17.84
C GLY A 105 -3.00 -5.85 18.96
N LEU A 106 -1.73 -6.22 18.78
CA LEU A 106 -0.64 -5.85 19.69
C LEU A 106 0.05 -4.58 19.21
N GLY A 107 -0.01 -3.53 20.03
CA GLY A 107 0.69 -2.28 19.80
C GLY A 107 2.13 -2.30 20.30
N VAL A 108 3.06 -1.84 19.48
CA VAL A 108 4.47 -1.59 19.85
C VAL A 108 4.81 -0.16 19.44
N ALA A 109 5.54 0.57 20.29
CA ALA A 109 5.93 1.94 20.01
C ALA A 109 7.41 2.19 20.29
N GLY A 110 7.95 3.28 19.72
CA GLY A 110 9.31 3.73 19.95
C GLY A 110 10.34 2.99 19.10
N LEU A 111 11.53 2.76 19.67
CA LEU A 111 12.65 2.16 18.96
C LEU A 111 12.38 0.72 18.48
N PRO A 112 11.73 -0.18 19.27
CA PRO A 112 11.41 -1.53 18.79
C PRO A 112 10.48 -1.53 17.58
N ALA A 113 9.47 -0.65 17.56
CA ALA A 113 8.59 -0.47 16.41
C ALA A 113 9.36 0.09 15.21
N TRP A 114 10.32 0.99 15.43
CA TRP A 114 11.16 1.53 14.37
C TRP A 114 12.06 0.45 13.75
N LEU A 115 12.68 -0.41 14.57
CA LEU A 115 13.48 -1.54 14.09
C LEU A 115 12.63 -2.53 13.29
N LEU A 116 11.42 -2.82 13.76
CA LEU A 116 10.46 -3.66 13.04
C LEU A 116 10.08 -3.05 11.68
N TRP A 117 9.75 -1.75 11.66
CA TRP A 117 9.47 -1.02 10.42
C TRP A 117 10.63 -1.14 9.43
N ALA A 118 11.86 -0.91 9.91
CA ALA A 118 13.07 -0.94 9.08
C ALA A 118 13.29 -2.35 8.50
N PHE A 119 13.09 -3.39 9.31
CA PHE A 119 13.19 -4.78 8.89
C PHE A 119 12.16 -5.17 7.82
N VAL A 120 10.89 -4.77 8.00
CA VAL A 120 9.81 -5.06 7.03
C VAL A 120 10.12 -4.38 5.70
N HIS A 121 10.48 -3.10 5.71
CA HIS A 121 10.79 -2.35 4.49
C HIS A 121 12.04 -2.90 3.79
N LEU A 122 13.05 -3.34 4.53
CA LEU A 122 14.24 -3.99 3.97
C LEU A 122 13.89 -5.29 3.22
N ARG A 123 12.91 -6.07 3.70
CA ARG A 123 12.45 -7.29 3.01
C ARG A 123 11.66 -6.98 1.74
N GLU A 124 10.91 -5.88 1.71
CA GLU A 124 10.05 -5.50 0.58
C GLU A 124 10.80 -4.81 -0.56
N LEU A 125 12.04 -4.34 -0.34
CA LEU A 125 12.92 -3.86 -1.40
C LEU A 125 13.25 -4.99 -2.39
N VAL A 126 12.50 -5.06 -3.50
CA VAL A 126 12.70 -6.03 -4.59
C VAL A 126 13.92 -5.61 -5.43
N GLY A 127 14.81 -6.57 -5.75
CA GLY A 127 15.66 -6.50 -6.95
C GLY A 127 17.14 -6.09 -6.83
N PHE A 128 17.68 -5.59 -5.71
CA PHE A 128 19.08 -5.07 -5.75
C PHE A 128 20.14 -5.95 -5.07
N ARG A 129 21.27 -6.12 -5.76
CA ARG A 129 22.50 -6.78 -5.29
C ARG A 129 23.16 -6.03 -4.11
N ASN A 130 22.74 -4.78 -3.86
CA ASN A 130 23.24 -3.88 -2.81
C ASN A 130 22.15 -3.37 -1.82
N ARG A 131 21.03 -4.10 -1.63
CA ARG A 131 19.94 -3.68 -0.71
C ARG A 131 20.44 -3.28 0.68
N LEU A 132 21.36 -4.06 1.23
CA LEU A 132 21.90 -3.83 2.57
C LEU A 132 22.72 -2.53 2.61
N LEU A 133 23.54 -2.24 1.59
CA LEU A 133 24.37 -1.04 1.56
C LEU A 133 23.54 0.23 1.36
N VAL A 134 22.55 0.22 0.49
CA VAL A 134 21.64 1.37 0.30
C VAL A 134 20.83 1.63 1.57
N PHE A 135 20.34 0.55 2.20
CA PHE A 135 19.62 0.67 3.47
C PHE A 135 20.53 1.14 4.60
N LEU A 136 21.76 0.63 4.71
CA LEU A 136 22.73 1.05 5.72
C LEU A 136 23.19 2.50 5.50
N ASP A 137 23.37 2.94 4.26
CA ASP A 137 23.69 4.33 3.92
C ASP A 137 22.53 5.28 4.26
N TRP A 138 21.30 4.87 3.94
CA TRP A 138 20.09 5.60 4.35
C TRP A 138 19.95 5.62 5.88
N ALA A 139 20.13 4.48 6.56
CA ALA A 139 20.06 4.38 8.02
C ALA A 139 21.17 5.19 8.69
N TYR A 140 22.40 5.16 8.15
CA TYR A 140 23.52 5.96 8.64
C TYR A 140 23.25 7.45 8.45
N THR A 141 22.77 7.85 7.28
CA THR A 141 22.36 9.24 7.00
C THR A 141 21.23 9.68 7.91
N TYR A 142 20.23 8.83 8.14
CA TYR A 142 19.08 9.10 9.00
C TYR A 142 19.43 9.12 10.50
N LEU A 143 20.40 8.32 10.94
CA LEU A 143 20.83 8.23 12.33
C LEU A 143 21.89 9.25 12.70
N PHE A 144 22.80 9.61 11.79
CA PHE A 144 23.99 10.42 12.10
C PHE A 144 24.06 11.75 11.35
N ARG A 145 23.32 11.93 10.26
CA ARG A 145 23.36 13.17 9.47
C ARG A 145 22.11 14.00 9.74
N GLU A 146 22.26 15.31 9.89
CA GLU A 146 21.12 16.22 9.82
C GLU A 146 20.80 16.45 8.33
N PRO A 147 19.53 16.41 7.90
CA PRO A 147 19.18 16.88 6.58
C PRO A 147 19.63 18.34 6.49
N GLY A 148 20.44 18.68 5.48
CA GLY A 148 20.71 20.08 5.18
C GLY A 148 19.37 20.75 4.87
N VAL A 149 18.83 21.50 5.83
CA VAL A 149 17.61 22.29 5.63
C VAL A 149 17.97 23.38 4.63
N ARG A 150 17.66 23.16 3.36
CA ARG A 150 17.70 24.22 2.36
C ARG A 150 16.40 24.99 2.50
N ILE A 151 16.47 26.06 3.27
CA ILE A 151 15.38 27.05 3.38
C ILE A 151 15.23 27.64 1.97
N LEU A 152 14.07 27.48 1.36
CA LEU A 152 13.71 28.18 0.12
C LEU A 152 13.61 29.67 0.50
N PRO A 153 14.46 30.56 -0.06
CA PRO A 153 14.26 31.99 0.11
C PRO A 153 12.98 32.40 -0.62
N ASP A 154 12.35 33.45 -0.10
CA ASP A 154 11.08 34.03 -0.56
C ASP A 154 11.00 34.30 -2.08
#